data_AF-A0AAX2I2L8-F1
#
_entry.id   AF-A0AAX2I2L8-F1
#
_cell.length_a   1.000
_cell.length_b   1.000
_cell.length_c   1.000
_cell.angle_alpha   90.00
_cell.angle_beta   90.00
_cell.angle_gamma   90.00
#
_symmetry.space_group_name_H-M   'P 1'
#
loop_
_entity.id
_entity.type
_entity.pdbx_description
1 polymer ?
#
loop_
_entity_poly.entity_id
_entity_poly.type
_entity_poly.pdbx_seq_one_letter_code
_entity_poly.pdbx_strand_id
1 'polypeptide(L)'
;MTWIIIAVLIVVFIVGYRVLTSDTRKAIDTISNLLKIKPIYIESMLQEMGPRQTQMFIRSTSNGSAEEVRKAAYLVFIYHTFIKNPSDENVELWRNTLIRAQISPILAAEHTDAALFYFAELDLDAFELAQFRRHYNLHFNPEPGTLLH
;
A
#
# COMPACT_ATOMS: atom_id res chain seq x y z
N MET A 1 28.02 -13.76 34.73
CA MET A 1 28.45 -13.12 33.46
C MET A 1 27.44 -13.38 32.34
N THR A 2 27.09 -14.62 32.02
CA THR A 2 26.11 -14.99 30.95
C THR A 2 24.69 -14.46 31.17
N TRP A 3 24.18 -14.46 32.40
CA TRP A 3 22.83 -13.98 32.73
C TRP A 3 22.59 -12.50 32.40
N ILE A 4 23.60 -11.65 32.55
CA ILE A 4 23.49 -10.21 32.25
C ILE A 4 23.42 -9.99 30.73
N ILE A 5 24.22 -10.73 29.96
CA ILE A 5 24.21 -10.67 28.48
C ILE A 5 22.85 -11.12 27.94
N ILE A 6 22.27 -12.20 28.49
CA ILE A 6 20.93 -12.69 28.11
C ILE A 6 19.86 -11.65 28.46
N ALA A 7 19.92 -11.05 29.66
CA ALA A 7 18.97 -10.02 30.07
C ALA A 7 19.02 -8.79 29.16
N VAL A 8 20.21 -8.33 28.77
CA VAL A 8 20.37 -7.21 27.83
C VAL A 8 19.82 -7.55 26.45
N LEU A 9 20.07 -8.76 25.93
CA LEU A 9 19.52 -9.20 24.64
C LEU A 9 17.99 -9.24 24.65
N ILE A 10 17.37 -9.74 25.72
CA ILE A 10 15.92 -9.77 25.87
C ILE A 10 15.35 -8.33 25.89
N VAL A 11 15.98 -7.42 26.63
CA VAL A 11 15.52 -6.02 26.70
C VAL A 11 15.62 -5.34 25.32
N VAL A 12 16.73 -5.50 24.61
CA VAL A 12 16.89 -4.96 23.25
C VAL A 12 15.87 -5.56 22.29
N PHE A 13 15.60 -6.86 22.39
CA PHE A 13 14.60 -7.55 21.58
C PHE A 13 13.19 -7.02 21.85
N ILE A 14 12.81 -6.85 23.12
CA ILE A 14 11.50 -6.31 23.51
C ILE A 14 11.34 -4.87 23.04
N VAL A 15 12.36 -4.02 23.22
CA VAL A 15 12.30 -2.62 22.80
C VAL A 15 12.24 -2.52 21.28
N GLY A 16 13.07 -3.26 20.56
CA GLY A 16 13.05 -3.32 19.10
C GLY A 16 11.70 -3.79 18.56
N TYR A 17 11.16 -4.88 19.13
CA TYR A 17 9.85 -5.42 18.75
C TYR A 17 8.72 -4.42 19.02
N ARG A 18 8.76 -3.70 20.15
CA ARG A 18 7.72 -2.72 20.51
C ARG A 18 7.71 -1.51 19.59
N VAL A 19 8.88 -0.97 19.26
CA VAL A 19 9.01 0.18 18.33
C VAL A 19 8.47 -0.22 16.97
N LEU A 20 8.88 -1.39 16.46
CA LEU A 20 8.41 -1.90 15.16
C LEU A 20 6.89 -2.10 15.14
N THR A 21 6.32 -2.65 16.22
CA THR A 21 4.88 -2.92 16.32
C THR A 21 4.06 -1.64 16.45
N SER A 22 4.57 -0.63 17.15
CA SER A 22 3.90 0.66 17.33
C SER A 22 3.80 1.43 16.00
N ASP A 23 4.90 1.51 15.26
CA ASP A 23 4.92 2.19 13.96
C ASP A 23 4.08 1.44 12.93
N THR A 24 4.10 0.11 12.97
CA THR A 24 3.29 -0.74 12.09
C THR A 24 1.80 -0.51 12.31
N ARG A 25 1.33 -0.52 13.57
CA ARG A 25 -0.07 -0.23 13.90
C ARG A 25 -0.45 1.18 13.47
N LYS A 26 0.39 2.18 13.77
CA LYS A 26 0.15 3.57 13.37
C LYS A 26 -0.01 3.70 11.85
N ALA A 27 0.86 3.08 11.05
CA ALA A 27 0.76 3.12 9.60
C ALA A 27 -0.52 2.44 9.09
N ILE A 28 -0.85 1.25 9.61
CA ILE A 28 -2.10 0.54 9.29
C ILE A 28 -3.32 1.40 9.62
N ASP A 29 -3.38 1.97 10.82
CA ASP A 29 -4.48 2.82 11.27
C ASP A 29 -4.57 4.09 10.43
N THR A 30 -3.44 4.69 10.05
CA THR A 30 -3.43 5.91 9.24
C THR A 30 -4.01 5.66 7.84
N ILE A 31 -3.57 4.60 7.16
CA ILE A 31 -4.05 4.27 5.81
C ILE A 31 -5.51 3.77 5.85
N SER A 32 -5.84 2.92 6.82
CA SER A 32 -7.20 2.37 6.95
C SER A 32 -8.22 3.46 7.26
N ASN A 33 -7.87 4.45 8.10
CA ASN A 33 -8.71 5.61 8.36
C ASN A 33 -8.82 6.54 7.14
N LEU A 34 -7.73 6.75 6.39
CA LEU A 34 -7.75 7.55 5.15
C LEU A 34 -8.72 6.95 4.13
N LEU A 35 -8.63 5.63 3.90
CA LEU A 35 -9.45 4.91 2.93
C LEU A 35 -10.82 4.49 3.48
N LYS A 36 -11.05 4.66 4.79
CA LYS A 36 -12.25 4.19 5.51
C LYS A 36 -12.52 2.70 5.30
N ILE A 37 -11.46 1.89 5.32
CA ILE A 37 -11.51 0.42 5.16
C ILE A 37 -11.07 -0.28 6.44
N LYS A 38 -11.30 -1.60 6.53
CA LYS A 38 -10.84 -2.40 7.66
C LYS A 38 -9.31 -2.55 7.64
N PRO A 39 -8.61 -2.50 8.80
CA PRO A 39 -7.16 -2.71 8.90
C PRO A 39 -6.64 -3.98 8.21
N ILE A 40 -7.44 -5.05 8.21
CA ILE A 40 -7.09 -6.35 7.60
C ILE A 40 -6.69 -6.25 6.12
N TYR A 41 -7.22 -5.29 5.37
CA TYR A 41 -6.85 -5.08 3.97
C TYR A 41 -5.42 -4.56 3.81
N ILE A 42 -4.94 -3.80 4.79
CA ILE A 42 -3.56 -3.30 4.83
C ILE A 42 -2.64 -4.41 5.34
N GLU A 43 -3.05 -5.12 6.39
CA GLU A 43 -2.28 -6.25 6.93
C GLU A 43 -2.02 -7.33 5.87
N SER A 44 -3.04 -7.68 5.08
CA SER A 44 -2.91 -8.66 3.98
C SER A 44 -1.89 -8.20 2.92
N MET A 45 -1.88 -6.90 2.61
CA MET A 45 -0.91 -6.31 1.68
C MET A 45 0.52 -6.38 2.24
N LEU A 46 0.71 -6.06 3.53
CA LEU A 46 2.03 -6.08 4.19
C LEU A 46 2.61 -7.49 4.32
N GLN A 47 1.77 -8.53 4.39
CA GLN A 47 2.20 -9.92 4.44
C GLN A 47 2.82 -10.41 3.13
N GLU A 48 2.48 -9.76 2.01
CA GLU A 48 2.96 -10.12 0.67
C GLU A 48 4.12 -9.22 0.22
N MET A 49 4.47 -8.23 1.04
CA MET A 49 5.68 -7.43 0.89
C MET A 49 6.85 -8.10 1.61
N GLY A 50 8.04 -8.00 1.01
CA GLY A 50 9.26 -8.50 1.62
C GLY A 50 9.57 -7.81 2.96
N PRO A 51 10.26 -8.48 3.92
CA PRO A 51 10.49 -7.94 5.25
C PRO A 51 11.14 -6.55 5.28
N ARG A 52 12.07 -6.29 4.35
CA ARG A 52 12.76 -5.00 4.22
C ARG A 52 11.84 -3.93 3.63
N GLN A 53 11.07 -4.29 2.61
CA GLN A 53 10.11 -3.44 1.91
C GLN A 53 8.99 -3.01 2.87
N THR A 54 8.47 -3.95 3.65
CA THR A 54 7.49 -3.70 4.73
C THR A 54 8.02 -2.67 5.73
N GLN A 55 9.25 -2.85 6.23
CA GLN A 55 9.82 -1.86 7.16
C GLN A 55 9.98 -0.46 6.53
N MET A 56 10.40 -0.38 5.28
CA MET A 56 10.52 0.90 4.55
C MET A 56 9.16 1.55 4.34
N PHE A 57 8.15 0.77 3.94
CA PHE A 57 6.79 1.21 3.76
C PHE A 57 6.23 1.78 5.06
N ILE A 58 6.27 1.00 6.14
CA ILE A 58 5.79 1.42 7.47
C ILE A 58 6.48 2.69 7.94
N ARG A 59 7.80 2.78 7.81
CA ARG A 59 8.56 3.99 8.21
C ARG A 59 8.17 5.21 7.39
N SER A 60 7.93 5.04 6.09
CA SER A 60 7.51 6.12 5.20
C SER A 60 6.08 6.59 5.50
N THR A 61 5.17 5.69 5.87
CA THR A 61 3.77 6.03 6.14
C THR A 61 3.56 6.54 7.57
N SER A 62 4.28 6.03 8.57
CA SER A 62 4.11 6.43 9.97
C SER A 62 4.71 7.81 10.28
N ASN A 63 5.75 8.21 9.54
CA ASN A 63 6.51 9.45 9.74
C ASN A 63 6.46 10.40 8.52
N GLY A 64 5.85 9.99 7.42
CA GLY A 64 5.75 10.79 6.20
C GLY A 64 4.68 11.86 6.25
N SER A 65 4.65 12.70 5.21
CA SER A 65 3.62 13.70 5.03
C SER A 65 2.30 13.06 4.56
N ALA A 66 1.24 13.87 4.48
CA ALA A 66 -0.03 13.43 3.91
C ALA A 66 0.13 12.92 2.45
N GLU A 67 1.14 13.37 1.72
CA GLU A 67 1.42 12.91 0.36
C GLU A 67 1.95 11.47 0.36
N GLU A 68 2.86 11.09 1.26
CA GLU A 68 3.34 9.70 1.39
C GLU A 68 2.20 8.74 1.76
N VAL A 69 1.29 9.17 2.63
CA VAL A 69 0.10 8.36 2.97
C VAL A 69 -0.82 8.19 1.76
N ARG A 70 -0.96 9.22 0.92
CA ARG A 70 -1.70 9.11 -0.35
C ARG A 70 -1.00 8.18 -1.36
N LYS A 71 0.33 8.19 -1.43
CA LYS A 71 1.09 7.23 -2.24
C LYS A 71 0.86 5.79 -1.76
N ALA A 72 0.81 5.58 -0.45
CA ALA A 72 0.46 4.29 0.14
C ALA A 72 -0.95 3.81 -0.24
N ALA A 73 -1.93 4.70 -0.37
CA ALA A 73 -3.27 4.34 -0.82
C ALA A 73 -3.30 3.75 -2.25
N TYR A 74 -2.45 4.24 -3.16
CA TYR A 74 -2.36 3.65 -4.50
C TYR A 74 -1.70 2.26 -4.48
N LEU A 75 -0.79 1.99 -3.55
CA LEU A 75 -0.24 0.63 -3.36
C LEU A 75 -1.30 -0.34 -2.87
N VAL A 76 -2.18 0.10 -1.96
CA VAL A 76 -3.36 -0.69 -1.54
C VAL A 76 -4.27 -0.97 -2.74
N PHE A 77 -4.52 0.03 -3.58
CA PHE A 77 -5.32 -0.13 -4.80
C PHE A 77 -4.69 -1.16 -5.75
N ILE A 78 -3.39 -1.04 -6.07
CA ILE A 78 -2.69 -1.96 -6.98
C ILE A 78 -2.69 -3.39 -6.42
N TYR A 79 -2.46 -3.56 -5.12
CA TYR A 79 -2.47 -4.88 -4.49
C TYR A 79 -3.85 -5.55 -4.62
N HIS A 80 -4.93 -4.88 -4.21
CA HIS A 80 -6.24 -5.52 -4.23
C HIS A 80 -6.84 -5.66 -5.63
N THR A 81 -6.34 -4.93 -6.63
CA THR A 81 -6.78 -5.02 -8.03
C THR A 81 -5.84 -5.90 -8.86
N PHE A 82 -4.72 -5.34 -9.33
CA PHE A 82 -3.78 -6.05 -10.21
C PHE A 82 -3.26 -7.36 -9.60
N ILE A 83 -2.90 -7.38 -8.31
CA ILE A 83 -2.26 -8.55 -7.69
C ILE A 83 -3.29 -9.60 -7.24
N LYS A 84 -4.39 -9.19 -6.59
CA LYS A 84 -5.37 -10.14 -6.02
C LYS A 84 -6.56 -10.45 -6.91
N ASN A 85 -7.13 -9.45 -7.59
CA ASN A 85 -8.31 -9.64 -8.44
C ASN A 85 -8.51 -8.48 -9.45
N PRO A 86 -8.10 -8.65 -10.72
CA PRO A 86 -8.20 -7.59 -11.73
C PRO A 86 -9.58 -7.49 -12.38
N SER A 87 -10.65 -8.06 -11.79
CA SER A 87 -12.00 -7.95 -12.36
C SER A 87 -12.52 -6.50 -12.35
N ASP A 88 -13.28 -6.12 -13.38
CA ASP A 88 -13.83 -4.76 -13.52
C ASP A 88 -14.66 -4.34 -12.30
N GLU A 89 -15.47 -5.24 -11.75
CA GLU A 89 -16.27 -4.99 -10.53
C GLU A 89 -15.39 -4.65 -9.32
N ASN A 90 -14.29 -5.38 -9.14
CA ASN A 90 -13.38 -5.14 -8.02
C ASN A 90 -12.56 -3.86 -8.24
N VAL A 91 -12.11 -3.62 -9.48
CA VAL A 91 -11.42 -2.39 -9.86
C VAL A 91 -12.29 -1.17 -9.61
N GLU A 92 -13.57 -1.22 -9.97
CA GLU A 92 -14.53 -0.15 -9.71
C GLU A 92 -14.73 0.08 -8.20
N LEU A 93 -14.86 -1.00 -7.41
CA LEU A 93 -14.98 -0.91 -5.96
C LEU A 93 -13.79 -0.18 -5.33
N TRP A 94 -12.56 -0.54 -5.70
CA TRP A 94 -11.34 0.08 -5.15
C TRP A 94 -11.13 1.49 -5.68
N ARG A 95 -11.50 1.76 -6.93
CA ARG A 95 -11.52 3.13 -7.47
C ARG A 95 -12.46 4.02 -6.68
N ASN A 96 -13.68 3.56 -6.41
CA ASN A 96 -14.65 4.31 -5.63
C ASN A 96 -14.17 4.54 -4.19
N THR A 97 -13.35 3.64 -3.64
CA THR A 97 -12.68 3.86 -2.34
C THR A 97 -11.68 5.01 -2.40
N LEU A 98 -10.87 5.13 -3.46
CA LEU A 98 -9.97 6.27 -3.65
C LEU A 98 -10.74 7.59 -3.76
N ILE A 99 -11.81 7.62 -4.57
CA ILE A 99 -12.65 8.82 -4.76
C ILE A 99 -13.30 9.25 -3.44
N ARG A 100 -13.84 8.32 -2.66
CA ARG A 100 -14.42 8.62 -1.33
C ARG A 100 -13.39 9.20 -0.35
N ALA A 101 -12.13 8.82 -0.49
CA ALA A 101 -11.02 9.34 0.30
C ALA A 101 -10.49 10.70 -0.23
N GLN A 102 -11.14 11.31 -1.24
CA GLN A 102 -10.68 12.53 -1.91
C GLN A 102 -9.30 12.36 -2.56
N ILE A 103 -8.97 11.14 -2.98
CA ILE A 103 -7.75 10.81 -3.73
C ILE A 103 -8.12 10.72 -5.21
N SER A 104 -7.26 11.24 -6.08
CA SER A 104 -7.47 11.13 -7.53
C SER A 104 -7.55 9.65 -7.92
N PRO A 105 -8.56 9.24 -8.69
CA PRO A 105 -8.62 7.87 -9.19
C PRO A 105 -7.59 7.60 -10.29
N ILE A 106 -6.86 8.60 -10.78
CA ILE A 106 -5.90 8.45 -11.87
C ILE A 106 -4.65 7.72 -11.37
N LEU A 107 -4.29 6.63 -12.03
CA LEU A 107 -3.09 5.85 -11.70
C LEU A 107 -1.89 6.32 -12.55
N ALA A 108 -0.93 6.99 -11.92
CA ALA A 108 0.31 7.46 -12.54
C ALA A 108 1.40 6.36 -12.61
N ALA A 109 2.43 6.57 -13.43
CA ALA A 109 3.54 5.63 -13.58
C ALA A 109 4.35 5.46 -12.28
N GLU A 110 4.51 6.54 -11.51
CA GLU A 110 5.18 6.50 -10.21
C GLU A 110 4.53 5.52 -9.22
N HIS A 111 3.21 5.31 -9.30
CA HIS A 111 2.49 4.38 -8.44
C HIS A 111 2.81 2.93 -8.81
N THR A 112 2.90 2.63 -10.11
CA THR A 112 3.26 1.30 -10.60
C THR A 112 4.74 0.99 -10.35
N ASP A 113 5.62 1.96 -10.50
CA ASP A 113 7.05 1.79 -10.20
C ASP A 113 7.28 1.51 -8.70
N ALA A 114 6.53 2.21 -7.83
CA ALA A 114 6.54 1.92 -6.40
C ALA A 114 6.04 0.50 -6.10
N ALA A 115 5.00 0.03 -6.81
CA ALA A 115 4.50 -1.34 -6.63
C ALA A 115 5.54 -2.39 -7.01
N LEU A 116 6.27 -2.21 -8.12
CA LEU A 116 7.37 -3.10 -8.51
C LEU A 116 8.46 -3.19 -7.43
N PHE A 117 8.74 -2.07 -6.74
CA PHE A 117 9.70 -2.06 -5.63
C PHE A 117 9.18 -2.78 -4.38
N TYR A 118 7.97 -2.44 -3.92
CA TYR A 118 7.43 -2.97 -2.66
C TYR A 118 7.01 -4.44 -2.74
N PHE A 119 6.56 -4.88 -3.91
CA PHE A 119 6.13 -6.25 -4.18
C PHE A 119 7.16 -7.01 -5.03
N ALA A 120 8.44 -6.64 -4.94
CA ALA A 120 9.51 -7.27 -5.73
C ALA A 120 9.62 -8.79 -5.53
N GLU A 121 9.23 -9.31 -4.35
CA GLU A 121 9.24 -10.75 -4.07
C GLU A 121 8.11 -11.52 -4.77
N LEU A 122 7.12 -10.82 -5.35
CA LEU A 122 6.03 -11.42 -6.12
C LEU A 122 6.37 -11.56 -7.61
N ASP A 123 7.57 -11.16 -8.04
CA ASP A 123 8.03 -11.21 -9.44
C ASP A 123 7.00 -10.62 -10.44
N LEU A 124 6.45 -9.44 -10.09
CA LEU A 124 5.44 -8.77 -10.92
C LEU A 124 5.99 -8.42 -12.31
N ASP A 125 5.20 -8.70 -13.36
CA ASP A 125 5.53 -8.29 -14.72
C ASP A 125 5.27 -6.77 -14.90
N ALA A 126 6.35 -6.02 -15.12
CA ALA A 126 6.32 -4.57 -15.33
C ALA A 126 5.53 -4.18 -16.60
N PHE A 127 5.55 -5.01 -17.64
CA PHE A 127 4.79 -4.76 -18.86
C PHE A 127 3.29 -4.95 -18.60
N GLU A 128 2.89 -6.03 -17.94
CA GLU A 128 1.48 -6.27 -17.59
C GLU A 128 0.94 -5.18 -16.66
N LEU A 129 1.73 -4.76 -15.67
CA LEU A 129 1.34 -3.68 -14.76
C LEU A 129 1.17 -2.34 -15.49
N ALA A 130 2.04 -2.04 -16.46
CA ALA A 130 1.92 -0.83 -17.28
C ALA A 130 0.69 -0.88 -18.21
N GLN A 131 0.39 -2.05 -18.77
CA GLN A 131 -0.82 -2.28 -19.57
C GLN A 131 -2.08 -2.13 -18.72
N PHE A 132 -2.11 -2.73 -17.53
CA PHE A 132 -3.19 -2.60 -16.57
C PHE A 132 -3.47 -1.13 -16.25
N ARG A 133 -2.44 -0.35 -15.90
CA ARG A 133 -2.56 1.10 -15.63
C ARG A 133 -3.17 1.86 -16.81
N ARG A 134 -2.70 1.56 -18.03
CA ARG A 134 -3.21 2.22 -19.25
C ARG A 134 -4.67 1.88 -19.50
N HIS A 135 -5.02 0.60 -19.41
CA HIS A 135 -6.39 0.12 -19.62
C HIS A 135 -7.33 0.68 -18.55
N TYR A 136 -6.94 0.62 -17.28
CA TYR A 136 -7.67 1.18 -16.15
C TYR A 136 -8.00 2.66 -16.34
N ASN A 137 -6.99 3.49 -16.65
CA ASN A 137 -7.22 4.92 -16.82
C ASN A 137 -8.14 5.22 -18.00
N LEU A 138 -7.98 4.49 -19.12
CA LEU A 138 -8.84 4.67 -20.29
C LEU A 138 -10.28 4.27 -20.02
N HIS A 139 -10.50 3.16 -19.30
CA HIS A 139 -11.82 2.61 -19.05
C HIS A 139 -12.59 3.37 -17.96
N PHE A 140 -11.92 3.71 -16.85
CA PHE A 140 -12.59 4.23 -15.66
C PHE A 140 -12.39 5.74 -15.42
N ASN A 141 -11.43 6.37 -16.10
CA ASN A 141 -11.16 7.81 -15.95
C ASN A 141 -11.21 8.50 -17.32
N PRO A 142 -12.40 8.50 -17.98
CA PRO A 142 -12.54 9.15 -19.28
C PRO A 142 -12.21 10.65 -19.15
N GLU A 143 -11.58 11.21 -20.18
CA GLU A 143 -11.24 12.62 -20.19
C GLU A 143 -12.51 13.48 -20.01
N PRO A 144 -12.43 14.60 -19.27
CA PRO A 144 -13.58 15.43 -18.90
C PRO A 144 -14.39 15.98 -20.10
N GLY A 145 -13.93 15.82 -21.34
CA GLY A 145 -14.70 16.10 -22.56
C GLY A 145 -15.72 15.03 -22.97
N THR A 146 -15.77 13.87 -22.29
CA THR A 146 -16.61 12.72 -22.68
C THR A 146 -17.80 12.48 -21.76
N LEU A 147 -17.93 13.24 -20.66
CA LEU A 147 -19.02 13.12 -19.68
C LEU A 147 -20.20 14.06 -20.00
N LEU A 148 -20.65 14.04 -21.26
CA LEU A 148 -21.96 14.56 -21.65
C LEU A 148 -22.92 13.39 -21.85
N HIS A 149 -23.29 12.66 -20.79
CA HIS A 149 -24.52 11.87 -20.73
C HIS A 149 -24.86 11.52 -19.27
#